data_AF-A0A951VXE8-F1
#
_entry.id   AF-A0A951VXE8-F1
#
_cell.length_a   1.000
_cell.length_b   1.000
_cell.length_c   1.000
_cell.angle_alpha   90.00
_cell.angle_beta   90.00
_cell.angle_gamma   90.00
#
_symmetry.space_group_name_H-M   'P 1'
#
loop_
_entity.id
_entity.type
_entity.pdbx_description
1 polymer ?
#
loop_
_entity_poly.entity_id
_entity_poly.type
_entity_poly.pdbx_seq_one_letter_code
_entity_poly.pdbx_strand_id
1 'polypeptide(L)'
;NRNEPRKSKKHLLHARKMLYSGNMMAIFPEQTTVPYAMGKGRSGAFRFIAGKPKEPLPVVCLGLEYQKSRFLRRTRFTVRAGELKYFTAQHDADQFLHECMVEIAQLTNLVYPFSSREVEA
;
A
#
# COMPACT_ATOMS: atom_id res chain seq x y z
N ASN A 1 14.80 -9.37 -7.30
CA ASN A 1 13.73 -10.39 -7.40
C ASN A 1 13.25 -10.76 -8.81
N ARG A 2 13.74 -10.14 -9.90
CA ARG A 2 13.39 -10.54 -11.28
C ARG A 2 13.92 -11.94 -11.67
N ASN A 3 14.92 -12.44 -10.95
CA ASN A 3 15.68 -13.65 -11.31
C ASN A 3 15.08 -14.96 -10.77
N GLU A 4 14.12 -14.92 -9.83
CA GLU A 4 13.47 -16.14 -9.30
C GLU A 4 11.95 -15.95 -9.08
N PRO A 5 11.15 -15.96 -10.16
CA PRO A 5 9.70 -15.76 -10.10
C PRO A 5 8.97 -16.80 -9.23
N ARG A 6 9.50 -18.03 -9.17
CA ARG A 6 8.90 -19.15 -8.42
C ARG A 6 8.88 -18.91 -6.91
N LYS A 7 9.96 -18.35 -6.33
CA LYS A 7 10.01 -18.03 -4.90
C LYS A 7 9.02 -16.91 -4.56
N SER A 8 9.01 -15.85 -5.36
CA SER A 8 8.06 -14.73 -5.24
C SER A 8 6.60 -15.20 -5.30
N LYS A 9 6.26 -16.12 -6.21
CA LYS A 9 4.90 -16.68 -6.32
C LYS A 9 4.47 -17.46 -5.07
N LYS A 10 5.37 -18.26 -4.47
CA LYS A 10 5.08 -19.01 -3.24
C LYS A 10 4.74 -18.07 -2.08
N HIS A 11 5.50 -16.97 -1.94
CA HIS A 11 5.24 -15.98 -0.89
C HIS A 11 3.90 -15.26 -1.09
N LEU A 12 3.56 -14.88 -2.32
CA LEU A 12 2.29 -14.25 -2.62
C LEU A 12 1.08 -15.18 -2.38
N LEU A 13 1.20 -16.47 -2.73
CA LEU A 13 0.17 -17.47 -2.44
C LEU A 13 -0.01 -17.66 -0.93
N HIS A 14 1.09 -17.71 -0.18
CA HIS A 14 1.03 -17.78 1.27
C HIS A 14 0.40 -16.53 1.87
N ALA A 15 0.79 -15.34 1.43
CA ALA A 15 0.20 -14.08 1.88
C ALA A 15 -1.31 -14.04 1.65
N ARG A 16 -1.77 -14.40 0.44
CA ARG A 16 -3.20 -14.53 0.14
C ARG A 16 -3.90 -15.50 1.11
N LYS A 17 -3.33 -16.70 1.31
CA LYS A 17 -3.89 -17.68 2.24
C LYS A 17 -4.02 -17.10 3.65
N MET A 18 -2.99 -16.42 4.15
CA MET A 18 -2.99 -15.85 5.50
C MET A 18 -4.04 -14.75 5.65
N LEU A 19 -4.13 -13.84 4.68
CA LEU A 19 -5.15 -12.77 4.67
C LEU A 19 -6.57 -13.38 4.78
N TYR A 20 -6.89 -14.35 3.92
CA TYR A 20 -8.21 -14.99 3.89
C TYR A 20 -8.44 -16.02 5.01
N SER A 21 -7.44 -16.27 5.85
CA SER A 21 -7.61 -17.05 7.09
C SER A 21 -7.97 -16.16 8.29
N GLY A 22 -8.31 -14.88 8.05
CA GLY A 22 -8.74 -13.92 9.07
C GLY A 22 -7.60 -13.11 9.70
N ASN A 23 -6.41 -13.12 9.11
CA ASN A 23 -5.26 -12.37 9.65
C ASN A 23 -5.22 -10.94 9.09
N MET A 24 -4.76 -10.01 9.92
CA MET A 24 -4.38 -8.67 9.47
C MET A 24 -3.11 -8.73 8.62
N MET A 25 -3.09 -7.95 7.53
CA MET A 25 -1.92 -7.83 6.65
C MET A 25 -1.57 -6.37 6.40
N ALA A 26 -0.30 -6.04 6.62
CA ALA A 26 0.27 -4.76 6.21
C ALA A 26 0.88 -4.88 4.80
N ILE A 27 0.49 -3.99 3.90
CA ILE A 27 1.03 -3.92 2.54
C ILE A 27 1.69 -2.55 2.36
N PHE A 28 2.94 -2.55 1.91
CA PHE A 28 3.67 -1.34 1.53
C PHE A 28 3.61 -1.18 0.00
N PRO A 29 2.66 -0.39 -0.53
CA PRO A 29 2.36 -0.36 -1.97
C PRO A 29 3.49 0.19 -2.83
N GLU A 30 4.38 1.01 -2.27
CA GLU A 30 5.51 1.60 -2.97
C GLU A 30 6.66 0.61 -3.23
N GLN A 31 6.66 -0.54 -2.54
CA GLN A 31 7.71 -1.58 -2.55
C GLN A 31 9.14 -1.09 -2.20
N THR A 32 9.27 0.19 -1.85
CA THR A 32 10.51 0.90 -1.53
C THR A 32 10.19 1.92 -0.45
N THR A 33 11.21 2.43 0.23
CA THR A 33 11.06 3.51 1.20
C THR A 33 11.94 4.67 0.77
N VAL A 34 11.31 5.74 0.29
CA VAL A 34 11.97 7.03 0.11
C VAL A 34 11.47 7.94 1.22
N PRO A 35 12.31 8.30 2.21
CA PRO A 35 11.85 9.18 3.25
C PRO A 35 11.57 10.56 2.64
N TYR A 36 10.49 11.20 3.11
CA TYR A 36 10.08 12.56 2.72
C TYR A 36 9.54 12.72 1.28
N ALA A 37 9.25 11.62 0.58
CA ALA A 37 8.60 11.65 -0.73
C ALA A 37 7.69 10.43 -0.90
N MET A 38 6.63 10.57 -1.70
CA MET A 38 5.77 9.44 -2.06
C MET A 38 6.34 8.72 -3.28
N GLY A 39 6.44 7.39 -3.20
CA GLY A 39 6.71 6.51 -4.34
C GLY A 39 5.45 6.16 -5.13
N LYS A 40 5.62 5.62 -6.35
CA LYS A 40 4.50 5.13 -7.17
C LYS A 40 3.89 3.89 -6.53
N GLY A 41 2.57 3.87 -6.33
CA GLY A 41 1.86 2.68 -5.90
C GLY A 41 1.98 1.54 -6.93
N ARG A 42 2.38 0.35 -6.49
CA ARG A 42 2.54 -0.83 -7.35
C ARG A 42 1.49 -1.88 -7.00
N SER A 43 0.46 -1.95 -7.83
CA SER A 43 -0.70 -2.79 -7.60
C SER A 43 -0.49 -4.29 -7.80
N GLY A 44 0.56 -4.72 -8.51
CA GLY A 44 0.73 -6.14 -8.86
C GLY A 44 0.66 -7.11 -7.67
N ALA A 45 1.27 -6.76 -6.53
CA ALA A 45 1.21 -7.56 -5.31
C ALA A 45 -0.17 -7.46 -4.62
N PHE A 46 -0.71 -6.24 -4.51
CA PHE A 46 -2.04 -5.99 -3.94
C PHE A 46 -3.11 -6.76 -4.71
N ARG A 47 -3.16 -6.61 -6.04
CA ARG A 47 -4.06 -7.34 -6.95
C ARG A 47 -3.95 -8.85 -6.81
N PHE A 48 -2.73 -9.39 -6.63
CA PHE A 48 -2.57 -10.84 -6.44
C PHE A 48 -3.10 -11.31 -5.08
N ILE A 49 -2.78 -10.58 -4.02
CA ILE A 49 -3.10 -10.95 -2.64
C ILE A 49 -4.59 -10.73 -2.36
N ALA A 50 -5.10 -9.53 -2.63
CA ALA A 50 -6.51 -9.18 -2.49
C ALA A 50 -7.35 -9.93 -3.54
N GLY A 51 -6.93 -9.99 -4.80
CA GLY A 51 -7.65 -10.74 -5.83
C GLY A 51 -9.09 -10.25 -6.01
N LYS A 52 -10.03 -11.20 -6.10
CA LYS A 52 -11.47 -10.93 -6.08
C LYS A 52 -12.05 -11.49 -4.78
N PRO A 53 -12.18 -10.68 -3.73
CA PRO A 53 -12.67 -11.15 -2.44
C PRO A 53 -14.14 -11.57 -2.55
N LYS A 54 -14.52 -12.64 -1.84
CA LYS A 54 -15.94 -13.08 -1.77
C LYS A 54 -16.78 -12.14 -0.90
N GLU A 55 -16.18 -11.63 0.17
CA GLU A 55 -16.76 -10.66 1.11
C GLU A 55 -15.93 -9.38 1.06
N PRO A 56 -16.52 -8.19 1.29
CA PRO A 56 -15.76 -6.94 1.28
C PRO A 56 -14.55 -6.99 2.22
N LEU A 57 -13.35 -6.75 1.67
CA LEU A 57 -12.12 -6.77 2.43
C LEU A 57 -11.92 -5.39 3.12
N PRO A 58 -11.88 -5.31 4.46
CA PRO A 58 -11.61 -4.06 5.15
C PRO A 58 -10.16 -3.61 4.93
N VAL A 59 -9.99 -2.33 4.60
CA VAL A 59 -8.70 -1.70 4.31
C VAL A 59 -8.62 -0.37 5.07
N VAL A 60 -7.51 -0.14 5.78
CA VAL A 60 -7.22 1.12 6.46
C VAL A 60 -5.87 1.63 5.97
N CYS A 61 -5.83 2.86 5.49
CA CYS A 61 -4.59 3.52 5.10
C CYS A 61 -3.87 4.08 6.33
N LEU A 62 -2.55 3.93 6.37
CA LEU A 62 -1.71 4.50 7.42
C LEU A 62 -0.71 5.47 6.81
N GLY A 63 -0.71 6.72 7.29
CA GLY A 63 0.31 7.69 6.98
C GLY A 63 1.40 7.72 8.04
N LEU A 64 2.65 7.56 7.62
CA LEU A 64 3.84 7.55 8.47
C LEU A 64 4.68 8.80 8.19
N GLU A 65 4.49 9.87 8.97
CA GLU A 65 5.21 11.13 8.79
C GLU A 65 6.50 11.14 9.63
N TYR A 66 7.63 11.37 8.96
CA TYR A 66 8.92 11.61 9.61
C TYR A 66 9.25 13.10 9.55
N GLN A 67 9.51 13.72 10.70
CA GLN A 67 9.98 15.11 10.74
C GLN A 67 11.50 15.11 10.96
N LYS A 68 12.25 15.60 9.96
CA LYS A 68 13.71 15.76 10.09
C LYS A 68 14.01 16.66 11.28
N SER A 69 14.77 16.13 12.22
CA SER A 69 15.37 16.92 13.28
C SER A 69 16.63 17.63 12.77
N ARG A 70 16.87 18.87 13.23
CA ARG A 70 18.17 19.53 13.09
C ARG A 70 19.12 18.98 14.17
N PHE A 71 20.25 18.43 13.71
CA PHE A 71 21.54 18.07 14.35
C PHE A 71 21.59 17.44 15.77
N LEU A 72 20.63 17.67 16.68
CA LEU A 72 20.68 17.21 18.07
C LEU A 72 19.32 16.79 18.69
N ARG A 73 18.20 16.80 17.94
CA ARG A 73 16.89 16.33 18.46
C ARG A 73 16.54 14.93 17.94
N ARG A 74 15.78 14.16 18.73
CA ARG A 74 15.21 12.89 18.28
C ARG A 74 14.26 13.12 17.10
N THR A 75 14.30 12.26 16.09
CA THR A 75 13.34 12.27 14.97
C THR A 75 11.93 12.09 15.52
N ARG A 76 11.02 13.02 15.21
CA ARG A 76 9.61 12.85 15.53
C ARG A 76 8.98 11.99 14.44
N PHE A 77 8.20 11.01 14.89
CA PHE A 77 7.44 10.12 14.04
C PHE A 77 5.97 10.22 14.42
N THR A 78 5.12 10.48 13.43
CA THR A 78 3.67 10.59 13.61
C THR A 78 2.99 9.55 12.73
N VAL A 79 2.11 8.74 13.32
CA VAL A 79 1.25 7.80 12.60
C VAL A 79 -0.16 8.36 12.58
N ARG A 80 -0.78 8.40 11.41
CA ARG A 80 -2.20 8.75 11.24
C ARG A 80 -2.91 7.61 10.54
N ALA A 81 -4.05 7.20 11.08
CA ALA A 81 -4.94 6.24 10.43
C ALA A 81 -6.01 7.00 9.63
N GLY A 82 -6.26 6.51 8.42
CA GLY A 82 -7.33 6.97 7.55
C GLY A 82 -8.68 6.32 7.89
N GLU A 83 -9.63 6.49 6.98
CA GLU A 83 -10.96 5.90 7.12
C GLU A 83 -10.95 4.40 6.79
N LEU A 84 -11.90 3.67 7.38
CA LEU A 84 -12.14 2.28 7.03
C LEU A 84 -12.82 2.19 5.66
N LYS A 85 -12.11 1.62 4.70
CA LYS A 85 -12.58 1.37 3.33
C LYS A 85 -12.81 -0.11 3.11
N TYR A 86 -13.57 -0.44 2.08
CA TYR A 86 -13.86 -1.82 1.72
C TYR A 86 -13.53 -2.09 0.26
N PHE A 87 -12.59 -3.00 0.03
CA PHE A 87 -12.27 -3.50 -1.30
C PHE A 87 -13.19 -4.67 -1.66
N THR A 88 -13.84 -4.60 -2.81
CA THR A 88 -14.82 -5.61 -3.27
C THR A 88 -14.43 -6.17 -4.63
N ALA A 89 -15.05 -7.28 -5.05
CA ALA A 89 -14.79 -7.90 -6.35
C ALA A 89 -15.13 -7.01 -7.57
N GLN A 90 -15.90 -5.94 -7.38
CA GLN A 90 -16.30 -4.99 -8.42
C GLN A 90 -15.31 -3.83 -8.57
N HIS A 91 -14.46 -3.60 -7.56
CA HIS A 91 -13.45 -2.55 -7.64
C HIS A 91 -12.33 -2.95 -8.60
N ASP A 92 -11.87 -1.98 -9.39
CA ASP A 92 -10.60 -2.10 -10.06
C ASP A 92 -9.46 -1.96 -9.03
N ALA A 93 -8.57 -2.94 -8.98
CA ALA A 93 -7.52 -3.00 -7.97
C ALA A 93 -6.48 -1.89 -8.13
N ASP A 94 -6.26 -1.42 -9.36
CA ASP A 94 -5.26 -0.40 -9.65
C ASP A 94 -5.80 0.98 -9.26
N GLN A 95 -7.06 1.26 -9.61
CA GLN A 95 -7.78 2.48 -9.20
C GLN A 95 -7.98 2.55 -7.68
N PHE A 96 -8.44 1.47 -7.05
CA PHE A 96 -8.61 1.43 -5.60
C PHE A 96 -7.28 1.68 -4.87
N LEU A 97 -6.20 1.07 -5.34
CA LEU A 97 -4.89 1.31 -4.75
C LEU A 97 -4.42 2.74 -4.99
N HIS A 98 -4.67 3.32 -6.17
CA HIS A 98 -4.35 4.71 -6.45
C HIS A 98 -5.05 5.66 -5.46
N GLU A 99 -6.33 5.44 -5.17
CA GLU A 99 -7.08 6.21 -4.17
C GLU A 99 -6.50 6.04 -2.76
N CYS A 100 -6.05 4.83 -2.40
CA CYS A 100 -5.33 4.59 -1.15
C CYS A 100 -4.01 5.36 -1.11
N MET A 101 -3.25 5.43 -2.22
CA MET A 101 -2.00 6.19 -2.29
C MET A 101 -2.22 7.69 -2.09
N VAL A 102 -3.28 8.24 -2.67
CA VAL A 102 -3.67 9.65 -2.50
C VAL A 102 -3.98 9.93 -1.02
N GLU A 103 -4.73 9.05 -0.36
CA GLU A 103 -5.02 9.19 1.07
C GLU A 103 -3.76 9.06 1.93
N ILE A 104 -2.89 8.09 1.67
CA ILE A 104 -1.61 7.95 2.40
C ILE A 104 -0.78 9.23 2.29
N ALA A 105 -0.75 9.87 1.11
CA ALA A 105 -0.06 11.14 0.92
C ALA A 105 -0.65 12.26 1.79
N GLN A 106 -1.98 12.36 1.85
CA GLN A 106 -2.67 13.30 2.75
C GLN A 106 -2.32 13.02 4.23
N LEU A 107 -2.36 11.76 4.66
CA LEU A 107 -2.05 11.35 6.03
C LEU A 107 -0.57 11.59 6.40
N THR A 108 0.33 11.61 5.42
CA THR A 108 1.77 11.88 5.59
C THR A 108 2.15 13.34 5.41
N ASN A 109 1.21 14.22 5.04
CA ASN A 109 1.49 15.60 4.61
C ASN A 109 2.49 15.67 3.43
N LEU A 110 2.43 14.70 2.51
CA LEU A 110 3.25 14.65 1.31
C LEU A 110 2.38 14.82 0.05
N VAL A 111 3.03 15.10 -1.08
CA VAL A 111 2.37 15.17 -2.40
C VAL A 111 2.51 13.82 -3.09
N TYR A 112 1.41 13.30 -3.64
CA TYR A 112 1.40 12.15 -4.54
C TYR A 112 1.40 12.61 -6.00
N PRO A 113 2.53 12.60 -6.71
CA PRO A 113 2.66 13.23 -8.03
C PRO A 113 2.26 12.30 -9.21
N PHE A 114 1.70 11.12 -8.95
CA PHE A 114 1.40 10.13 -9.98
C PHE A 114 -0.07 10.18 -10.38
N SER A 115 -0.36 10.13 -11.68
CA SER A 115 -1.73 10.10 -12.20
C SER A 115 -2.32 8.68 -12.14
N SER A 116 -3.65 8.57 -12.16
CA SER A 116 -4.35 7.28 -12.24
C SER A 116 -4.23 6.62 -13.61
N ARG A 117 -3.91 7.39 -14.66
CA ARG A 117 -3.93 6.94 -16.06
C ARG A 117 -2.62 6.30 -16.54
N GLU A 118 -1.51 6.50 -15.84
CA GLU A 118 -0.19 5.96 -16.23
C GLU A 118 0.10 4.54 -15.67
N VAL A 119 -0.95 3.74 -15.46
CA VAL A 119 -0.82 2.33 -15.04
C VAL A 119 -0.66 1.39 -16.25
N GLU A 120 -0.86 1.88 -17.48
CA GLU A 120 -0.58 1.13 -18.70
C GLU A 120 0.76 1.54 -19.32
N ALA A 121 1.82 0.79 -18.99
CA ALA A 121 2.98 0.48 -19.85
C ALA A 121 3.78 -0.68 -19.26
#